data_AF-A0A6H1N852-F1
#
_entry.id   AF-A0A6H1N852-F1
#
_cell.length_a   1.000
_cell.length_b   1.000
_cell.length_c   1.000
_cell.angle_alpha   90.00
_cell.angle_beta   90.00
_cell.angle_gamma   90.00
#
_symmetry.space_group_name_H-M   'P 1'
#
loop_
_entity.id
_entity.type
_entity.pdbx_description
1 polymer ?
#
loop_
_entity_poly.entity_id
_entity_poly.type
_entity_poly.pdbx_seq_one_letter_code
_entity_poly.pdbx_strand_id
1 'polypeptide(L)' 'MHRPVDVWPFERDTHLVRPYLLTVEERRARRSQRQRRRALWLAVHGIDVGPRHIHGVEVSA' A
#
# COMPACT_ATOMS: atom_id res chain seq x y z
N MET A 1 -29.89 22.59 30.32
CA MET A 1 -28.69 21.78 30.03
C MET A 1 -29.13 20.51 29.32
N HIS A 2 -29.12 20.51 27.98
CA HIS A 2 -29.34 19.31 27.16
C HIS A 2 -28.20 19.28 26.13
N ARG A 3 -27.33 18.26 26.19
CA ARG A 3 -26.29 18.05 25.19
C ARG A 3 -26.88 17.24 24.04
N PRO A 4 -26.83 17.69 22.78
CA PRO A 4 -27.18 16.84 21.66
C PRO A 4 -26.06 15.82 21.45
N VAL A 5 -26.42 14.53 21.41
CA VAL A 5 -25.50 13.39 21.22
C VAL A 5 -25.24 13.14 19.72
N ASP A 6 -25.83 13.93 18.83
CA ASP A 6 -25.88 13.62 17.40
C ASP A 6 -24.88 14.39 16.54
N VAL A 7 -23.80 14.92 17.12
CA VAL A 7 -22.71 15.49 16.33
C VAL A 7 -21.75 14.36 15.95
N TRP A 8 -22.15 13.57 14.96
CA TRP A 8 -21.19 12.75 14.22
C TRP A 8 -20.24 13.72 13.48
N PRO A 9 -18.91 13.64 13.66
CA PRO A 9 -17.98 14.65 13.16
C PRO A 9 -17.83 14.64 11.63
N PHE A 10 -18.54 13.76 10.94
CA PHE A 10 -18.60 13.66 9.49
C PHE A 10 -20.06 13.63 9.08
N GLU A 11 -20.48 14.66 8.37
CA GLU A 11 -21.74 14.75 7.66
C GLU A 11 -21.88 13.51 6.76
N ARG A 12 -23.02 12.80 6.82
CA ARG A 12 -23.22 11.51 6.10
C ARG A 12 -22.94 11.60 4.60
N ASP A 13 -23.02 12.80 4.03
CA ASP A 13 -22.85 13.10 2.62
C ASP A 13 -21.53 13.81 2.29
N THR A 14 -20.63 13.99 3.28
CA THR A 14 -19.25 14.32 2.95
C THR A 14 -18.62 13.13 2.26
N HIS A 15 -18.17 13.32 1.02
CA HIS A 15 -17.27 12.37 0.36
C HIS A 15 -16.02 12.26 1.24
N LEU A 16 -16.04 11.33 2.20
CA LEU A 16 -14.86 10.97 2.95
C LEU A 16 -13.87 10.50 1.89
N VAL A 17 -12.94 11.39 1.51
CA VAL A 17 -11.76 11.04 0.73
C VAL A 17 -10.98 10.13 1.65
N ARG A 18 -11.36 8.86 1.69
CA ARG A 18 -10.66 7.85 2.48
C ARG A 18 -9.44 7.57 1.63
N PRO A 19 -8.25 8.06 2.01
CA PRO A 19 -7.02 7.79 1.23
C PRO A 19 -6.72 6.27 1.17
N TYR A 20 -7.45 5.51 2.01
CA TYR A 20 -7.45 4.07 2.18
C TYR A 20 -8.71 3.36 1.62
N LEU A 21 -9.77 4.14 1.31
CA LEU A 21 -10.89 3.89 0.40
C LEU A 21 -10.48 3.65 -1.03
N LEU A 22 -9.83 2.52 -1.28
CA LEU A 22 -9.54 2.06 -2.63
C LEU A 22 -10.54 1.01 -3.07
N THR A 23 -10.99 1.17 -4.30
CA THR A 23 -11.60 0.08 -5.06
C THR A 23 -10.63 -1.10 -5.14
N VAL A 24 -11.17 -2.30 -5.41
CA VAL A 24 -10.35 -3.51 -5.53
C VAL A 24 -9.28 -3.34 -6.62
N GLU A 25 -9.61 -2.68 -7.72
CA GLU A 25 -8.69 -2.43 -8.84
C GLU A 25 -7.58 -1.45 -8.48
N GLU A 26 -7.90 -0.33 -7.83
CA GLU A 26 -6.87 0.60 -7.34
C GLU A 26 -5.93 -0.07 -6.32
N ARG A 27 -6.48 -0.95 -5.48
CA ARG A 27 -5.67 -1.74 -4.54
C ARG A 27 -4.77 -2.74 -5.26
N ARG A 28 -5.22 -3.35 -6.36
CA ARG A 28 -4.38 -4.24 -7.20
C ARG A 28 -3.27 -3.45 -7.89
N ALA A 29 -3.60 -2.31 -8.51
CA ALA A 29 -2.63 -1.43 -9.15
C ALA A 29 -1.56 -0.92 -8.16
N ARG A 30 -1.96 -0.45 -6.97
CA ARG A 30 -1.01 -0.02 -5.93
C ARG A 30 -0.14 -1.17 -5.42
N ARG A 31 -0.68 -2.39 -5.30
CA ARG A 31 0.11 -3.58 -4.94
C ARG A 31 1.16 -3.90 -5.98
N SER A 32 0.79 -3.92 -7.26
CA SER A 32 1.73 -4.14 -8.37
C SER A 32 2.82 -3.07 -8.41
N GLN A 33 2.46 -1.79 -8.24
CA GLN A 33 3.43 -0.71 -8.21
C GLN A 33 4.42 -0.83 -7.03
N ARG A 34 3.93 -1.24 -5.86
CA ARG A 34 4.80 -1.51 -4.69
C ARG A 34 5.73 -2.70 -4.93
N GLN A 35 5.24 -3.77 -5.55
CA GLN A 35 6.07 -4.93 -5.91
C GLN A 35 7.19 -4.53 -6.88
N ARG A 36 6.89 -3.76 -7.92
CA ARG A 36 7.90 -3.26 -8.87
C ARG A 36 8.96 -2.40 -8.18
N ARG A 37 8.56 -1.48 -7.30
CA ARG A 37 9.53 -0.67 -6.52
C ARG A 37 10.41 -1.52 -5.62
N ARG A 38 9.84 -2.54 -4.97
CA ARG A 38 10.61 -3.47 -4.12
C ARG A 38 11.60 -4.29 -4.94
N ALA A 39 11.19 -4.81 -6.10
CA ALA A 39 12.09 -5.55 -6.99
C ALA A 39 13.29 -4.69 -7.40
N LEU A 40 13.06 -3.43 -7.79
CA LEU A 40 14.14 -2.49 -8.12
C LEU A 40 15.05 -2.19 -6.93
N TRP A 41 14.49 -1.97 -5.74
CA TRP A 41 15.28 -1.72 -4.53
C TRP A 41 16.15 -2.93 -4.15
N LEU A 42 15.62 -4.15 -4.29
CA LEU A 42 16.36 -5.38 -4.04
C LEU A 42 17.45 -5.61 -5.10
N ALA A 43 17.18 -5.31 -6.37
CA ALA A 43 18.17 -5.39 -7.44
C ALA A 43 19.36 -4.44 -7.21
N VAL A 44 19.14 -3.26 -6.61
CA VAL A 44 20.23 -2.35 -6.19
C VAL A 44 21.13 -3.01 -5.14
N HIS A 45 20.63 -3.96 -4.38
CA HIS A 45 21.41 -4.74 -3.41
C HIS A 45 21.90 -6.08 -3.99
N GLY A 46 21.79 -6.28 -5.30
CA GLY A 46 22.16 -7.51 -5.99
C GLY A 46 21.21 -8.68 -5.74
N ILE A 47 20.03 -8.42 -5.18
CA ILE A 47 19.02 -9.42 -4.85
C ILE A 47 17.95 -9.39 -5.94
N ASP A 48 17.89 -10.42 -6.79
CA ASP A 48 16.79 -10.52 -7.76
C ASP A 48 15.59 -11.21 -7.12
N VAL A 49 14.45 -10.51 -7.13
CA VAL A 49 13.19 -10.99 -6.54
C VAL A 49 12.12 -11.05 -7.62
N GLY A 50 12.05 -12.21 -8.27
CA GLY A 50 10.97 -12.58 -9.16
C GLY A 50 9.73 -13.05 -8.39
N PRO A 51 8.57 -13.16 -9.05
CA PRO A 51 7.30 -13.56 -8.42
C PRO A 51 7.30 -14.98 -7.81
N ARG A 52 8.38 -15.77 -7.96
CA ARG A 52 8.49 -17.14 -7.47
C ARG A 52 9.82 -17.49 -6.79
N HIS A 53 10.85 -16.64 -6.84
CA HIS A 53 12.16 -16.91 -6.23
C HIS A 53 12.87 -15.60 -5.83
N ILE A 54 13.52 -15.64 -4.66
CA ILE A 54 14.47 -14.62 -4.18
C ILE A 54 15.86 -15.22 -4.40
N HIS A 55 16.68 -14.64 -5.28
CA HIS A 55 18.12 -14.94 -5.36
C HIS A 55 18.88 -13.87 -4.58
N GLY A 56 19.58 -14.30 -3.52
CA GLY A 56 20.46 -13.43 -2.76
C GLY A 56 21.76 -13.17 -3.50
N VAL A 57 22.43 -12.06 -3.19
CA VAL A 57 23.77 -11.78 -3.70
C VAL A 57 24.75 -12.78 -3.08
N GLU A 58 25.51 -13.48 -3.92
CA GLU A 58 26.51 -14.44 -3.47
C GLU A 58 27.69 -13.68 -2.86
N VAL A 59 27.86 -13.75 -1.54
CA VAL A 59 29.00 -13.14 -0.85
C VAL A 59 30.17 -14.13 -0.92
N SER A 60 31.15 -13.85 -1.78
CA SER A 60 32.46 -14.52 -1.73
C SER A 60 33.12 -14.22 -0.38
N ALA A 61 33.53 -15.28 0.33
CA ALA A 61 34.39 -15.19 1.52
C ALA A 61 35.83 -14.85 1.15
#